data_AF-R0DD85-F1
#
_entry.id   AF-R0DD85-F1
#
_cell.length_a   1.000
_cell.length_b   1.000
_cell.length_c   1.000
_cell.angle_alpha   90.00
_cell.angle_beta   90.00
_cell.angle_gamma   90.00
#
_symmetry.space_group_name_H-M   'P 1'
#
loop_
_entity.id
_entity.type
_entity.pdbx_description
1 polymer ?
#
loop_
_entity_poly.entity_id
_entity_poly.type
_entity_poly.pdbx_seq_one_letter_code
_entity_poly.pdbx_strand_id
1 'polypeptide(L)'
;MDAECPFRTLETWDSSVLGMVRQDGRGGKLIGLFNFSGERRIAWIDEKDGMYGDMVTGDLMEASGVSLPGYGFLWMKRQCG
;
A
#
# COMPACT_ATOMS: atom_id res chain seq x y z
N MET A 1 15.96 -16.21 13.10
CA MET A 1 15.01 -16.26 11.98
C MET A 1 14.76 -14.82 11.57
N ASP A 2 15.15 -14.51 10.34
CA ASP A 2 15.77 -13.25 9.95
C ASP A 2 14.83 -12.03 9.97
N ALA A 3 15.32 -10.94 10.57
CA ALA A 3 14.67 -9.63 10.59
C ALA A 3 14.74 -8.90 9.23
N GLU A 4 15.34 -9.53 8.21
CA GLU A 4 15.42 -9.02 6.85
C GLU A 4 14.11 -9.28 6.10
N CYS A 5 13.11 -8.44 6.37
CA CYS A 5 11.96 -8.28 5.47
C CYS A 5 12.30 -7.15 4.48
N PRO A 6 12.71 -7.45 3.24
CA PRO A 6 13.08 -6.42 2.28
C PRO A 6 11.90 -5.48 2.01
N PHE A 7 12.23 -4.22 1.74
CA PHE A 7 11.25 -3.25 1.27
C PHE A 7 11.64 -2.76 -0.11
N ARG A 8 10.63 -2.35 -0.88
CA ARG A 8 10.82 -1.69 -2.17
C ARG A 8 9.86 -0.52 -2.28
N THR A 9 10.21 0.47 -3.08
CA THR A 9 9.24 1.48 -3.51
C THR A 9 8.25 0.86 -4.49
N LEU A 10 7.08 1.47 -4.60
CA LEU A 10 6.02 1.15 -5.54
C LEU A 10 5.75 2.40 -6.37
N GLU A 11 5.75 2.25 -7.68
CA GLU A 11 5.40 3.35 -8.59
C GLU A 11 3.91 3.66 -8.44
N THR A 12 3.60 4.93 -8.21
CA THR A 12 2.23 5.43 -7.97
C THR A 12 1.72 6.27 -9.12
N TRP A 13 2.60 6.61 -10.08
CA TRP A 13 2.36 7.56 -11.17
C TRP A 13 1.99 8.97 -10.71
N ASP A 14 2.24 9.27 -9.42
CA ASP A 14 2.04 10.59 -8.83
C ASP A 14 3.25 10.90 -7.94
N SER A 15 4.04 11.90 -8.34
CA SER A 15 5.26 12.27 -7.62
C SER A 15 5.01 12.82 -6.21
N SER A 16 3.76 13.16 -5.88
CA SER A 16 3.36 13.55 -4.53
C SER A 16 2.95 12.39 -3.64
N VAL A 17 2.89 11.16 -4.17
CA VAL A 17 2.49 9.96 -3.44
C VAL A 17 3.63 8.96 -3.40
N LEU A 18 4.14 8.66 -2.20
CA LEU A 18 5.09 7.58 -1.99
C LEU A 18 4.36 6.26 -1.77
N GLY A 19 4.66 5.27 -2.60
CA GLY A 19 4.29 3.88 -2.36
C GLY A 19 5.49 3.06 -1.87
N MET A 20 5.25 2.18 -0.89
CA MET A 20 6.24 1.23 -0.39
C MET A 20 5.59 -0.14 -0.16
N VAL A 21 6.33 -1.20 -0.44
CA VAL A 21 5.94 -2.59 -0.16
C VAL A 21 6.96 -3.21 0.79
N ARG A 22 6.45 -3.95 1.79
CA ARG A 22 7.21 -4.89 2.63
C ARG A 22 6.65 -6.28 2.37
N GLN A 23 7.51 -7.21 1.99
CA GLN A 23 7.10 -8.59 1.71
C GLN A 23 8.07 -9.57 2.35
N ASP A 24 7.52 -10.51 3.13
CA ASP A 24 8.30 -11.60 3.69
C ASP A 24 8.33 -12.83 2.77
N GLY A 25 9.29 -13.73 3.00
CA GLY A 25 9.42 -14.97 2.25
C GLY A 25 8.32 -16.01 2.50
N ARG A 26 7.35 -15.73 3.39
CA ARG A 26 6.22 -16.62 3.73
C ARG A 26 4.91 -16.16 3.10
N GLY A 27 4.95 -15.11 2.26
CA GLY A 27 3.78 -14.58 1.58
C GLY A 27 3.03 -13.50 2.36
N GLY A 28 3.57 -13.01 3.48
CA GLY A 28 3.08 -11.78 4.10
C GLY A 28 3.45 -10.58 3.23
N LYS A 29 2.48 -9.71 2.95
CA LYS A 29 2.71 -8.47 2.19
C LYS A 29 1.96 -7.30 2.80
N LEU A 30 2.65 -6.18 2.91
CA LEU A 30 2.14 -4.90 3.39
C LEU A 30 2.47 -3.82 2.36
N ILE A 31 1.49 -3.02 1.99
CA ILE A 31 1.66 -1.83 1.16
C ILE A 31 1.36 -0.60 2.01
N GLY A 32 2.26 0.37 2.00
CA GLY A 32 2.06 1.69 2.59
C GLY A 32 2.02 2.74 1.50
N LEU A 33 0.99 3.58 1.52
CA LEU A 33 0.86 4.74 0.65
C LEU A 33 0.83 6.02 1.50
N PHE A 34 1.56 7.05 1.06
CA PHE A 34 1.68 8.32 1.78
C PHE A 34 1.53 9.47 0.80
N ASN A 35 0.54 10.33 1.03
CA ASN A 35 0.31 11.52 0.22
C ASN A 35 0.99 12.73 0.87
N PHE A 36 1.98 13.31 0.19
CA PHE A 36 2.70 14.50 0.66
C PHE A 36 2.08 15.81 0.17
N SER A 37 1.02 15.76 -0.65
CA SER A 37 0.28 16.94 -1.06
C SER A 37 -0.87 17.24 -0.09
N GLY A 38 -1.27 18.51 0.01
CA GLY A 38 -2.45 18.92 0.77
C GLY A 38 -3.78 18.61 0.06
N GLU A 39 -3.73 18.12 -1.17
CA GLU A 39 -4.89 17.77 -1.98
C GLU A 39 -5.12 16.26 -1.96
N ARG A 40 -6.35 15.84 -2.26
CA ARG A 40 -6.63 14.42 -2.50
C ARG A 40 -5.88 13.96 -3.75
N ARG A 41 -5.23 12.79 -3.67
CA ARG A 41 -4.54 12.14 -4.79
C ARG A 41 -5.03 10.71 -4.99
N ILE A 42 -4.70 10.15 -6.14
CA ILE A 42 -4.93 8.74 -6.46
C ILE A 42 -3.57 8.11 -6.70
N ALA A 43 -3.25 7.06 -5.95
CA ALA A 43 -2.10 6.20 -6.21
C ALA A 43 -2.50 5.17 -7.28
N TRP A 44 -1.95 5.28 -8.48
CA TRP A 44 -2.22 4.36 -9.59
C TRP A 44 -1.35 3.10 -9.50
N ILE A 45 -1.52 2.37 -8.41
CA ILE A 45 -0.93 1.06 -8.20
C ILE A 45 -1.82 -0.02 -8.87
N ASP A 46 -1.27 -1.21 -9.13
CA ASP A 46 -2.01 -2.33 -9.72
C ASP A 46 -1.44 -3.69 -9.25
N GLU A 47 -1.59 -4.00 -7.97
CA GLU A 47 -1.10 -5.26 -7.38
C GLU A 47 -2.20 -6.33 -7.43
N LYS A 48 -2.05 -7.31 -8.33
CA LYS A 48 -3.06 -8.35 -8.65
C LYS A 48 -2.88 -9.66 -7.88
N ASP A 49 -2.26 -9.60 -6.71
CA ASP A 49 -1.87 -10.78 -5.93
C ASP A 49 -2.81 -11.08 -4.75
N GLY A 50 -3.99 -10.47 -4.73
CA GLY A 50 -5.08 -10.79 -3.79
C GLY A 50 -5.77 -9.55 -3.25
N MET A 51 -6.69 -9.77 -2.30
CA MET A 51 -7.37 -8.71 -1.58
C MET A 51 -6.53 -8.22 -0.40
N TYR A 52 -6.66 -6.94 -0.10
CA TYR A 52 -5.97 -6.28 1.00
C TYR A 52 -6.98 -5.79 2.04
N GLY A 53 -6.62 -5.86 3.31
CA GLY A 53 -7.35 -5.16 4.36
C GLY A 53 -6.70 -3.82 4.65
N ASP A 54 -7.51 -2.76 4.67
CA ASP A 54 -7.16 -1.49 5.30
C ASP A 54 -6.91 -1.74 6.79
N MET A 55 -5.70 -1.44 7.28
CA MET A 55 -5.35 -1.67 8.68
C MET A 55 -5.88 -0.59 9.65
N VAL A 56 -6.45 0.49 9.13
CA VAL A 56 -7.09 1.55 9.90
C VAL A 56 -8.58 1.26 10.07
N THR A 57 -9.29 0.93 8.99
CA THR A 57 -10.75 0.69 9.04
C THR A 57 -11.13 -0.79 9.17
N GLY A 58 -10.29 -1.69 8.69
CA GLY A 58 -10.58 -3.12 8.56
C GLY A 58 -11.26 -3.50 7.23
N ASP A 59 -11.55 -2.54 6.36
CA ASP A 59 -12.26 -2.80 5.10
C ASP A 59 -11.40 -3.59 4.11
N LEU A 60 -12.06 -4.48 3.35
CA LEU A 60 -11.41 -5.24 2.29
C LEU A 60 -11.41 -4.44 0.98
N MET A 61 -10.28 -4.37 0.31
CA MET A 61 -10.09 -3.58 -0.90
C MET A 61 -9.09 -4.21 -1.88
N GLU A 62 -9.18 -3.80 -3.14
CA GLU A 62 -8.15 -4.05 -4.14
C GLU A 62 -7.01 -3.03 -3.99
N ALA A 63 -5.77 -3.47 -4.20
CA ALA A 63 -4.62 -2.58 -4.28
C ALA A 63 -4.50 -1.99 -5.70
N SER A 64 -5.56 -1.30 -6.15
CA SER A 64 -5.66 -0.66 -7.46
C SER A 64 -6.35 0.69 -7.37
N GLY A 65 -5.77 1.73 -7.98
CA GLY A 65 -6.38 3.08 -8.06
C GLY A 65 -6.82 3.66 -6.71
N VAL A 66 -5.92 3.70 -5.73
CA VAL A 66 -6.27 4.00 -4.34
C VAL A 66 -6.33 5.50 -4.07
N SER A 67 -7.46 6.01 -3.57
CA SER A 67 -7.61 7.43 -3.19
C SER A 67 -7.08 7.71 -1.79
N LEU A 68 -6.30 8.78 -1.65
CA LEU A 68 -5.76 9.23 -0.36
C LEU A 68 -6.19 10.67 -0.07
N PRO A 69 -6.60 10.98 1.18
CA PRO A 69 -6.80 12.36 1.58
C PRO A 69 -5.48 13.15 1.55
N GLY A 70 -5.57 14.48 1.49
CA GLY A 70 -4.40 15.36 1.62
C GLY A 70 -3.65 15.10 2.92
N TYR A 71 -2.33 15.00 2.85
CA TYR A 71 -1.45 14.59 3.96
C TYR A 71 -1.81 13.24 4.61
N GLY A 72 -2.63 12.45 3.93
CA GLY A 72 -3.12 11.16 4.39
C GLY A 72 -2.13 10.03 4.14
N PHE A 73 -2.41 8.91 4.79
CA PHE A 73 -1.73 7.65 4.53
C PHE A 73 -2.72 6.49 4.56
N LEU A 74 -2.31 5.38 3.97
CA LEU A 74 -3.04 4.12 4.05
C LEU A 74 -2.05 2.98 4.20
N TRP A 75 -2.37 2.04 5.10
CA TRP A 75 -1.67 0.77 5.17
C TRP A 75 -2.62 -0.37 4.81
N MET A 76 -2.18 -1.18 3.84
CA MET A 76 -2.94 -2.28 3.29
C MET A 76 -2.17 -3.57 3.51
N LYS A 77 -2.74 -4.51 4.25
CA LYS A 77 -2.14 -5.84 4.47
C LYS A 77 -2.84 -6.87 3.61
N ARG A 78 -2.08 -7.64 2.83
CA ARG A 78 -2.63 -8.73 2.02
C ARG A 78 -3.28 -9.76 2.93
N GLN A 79 -4.52 -10.12 2.63
CA GLN A 79 -5.21 -11.19 3.34
C GLN A 79 -4.72 -12.53 2.77
N CYS A 80 -4.30 -13.44 3.64
CA CYS A 80 -4.05 -14.81 3.23
C CYS A 80 -5.40 -15.49 3.01
N GLY A 81 -5.63 -15.98 1.78
CA GLY A 81 -6.65 -17.00 1.53
C GLY A 81 -6.21 -18.36 2.04
#